data_AF-A0A917ZAY0-F1
#
_entry.id   AF-A0A917ZAY0-F1
#
_cell.length_a   1.000
_cell.length_b   1.000
_cell.length_c   1.000
_cell.angle_alpha   90.00
_cell.angle_beta   90.00
_cell.angle_gamma   90.00
#
_symmetry.space_group_name_H-M   'P 1'
#
loop_
_entity.id
_entity.type
_entity.pdbx_description
1 polymer ?
#
loop_
_entity_poly.entity_id
_entity_poly.type
_entity_poly.pdbx_seq_one_letter_code
_entity_poly.pdbx_strand_id
1 'polypeptide(L)'
;MRTLLTMMAITLLAGCSDMRIEQFRDARPQLRLEQYFDGRVLAWGWFEDRFGQVRRQFFVEIDGQWDGRELVLDEAFSYSDGETDRRVWIITPDGAGGYSGRAEDIVGTARSETAGNALNWRYRMDLKVGDSHWRVSFDDWMLLQGDGVLLNRARVSKWGLTVGEVNLFFLKPGDAAERIRF
;
A
#
# COMPACT_ATOMS: atom_id res chain seq x y z
N MET A 1 1.00 45.87 -16.92
CA MET A 1 -0.10 45.13 -16.23
C MET A 1 -0.33 43.72 -16.80
N ARG A 2 -0.39 43.52 -18.13
CA ARG A 2 -0.53 42.19 -18.75
C ARG A 2 0.66 41.24 -18.50
N THR A 3 1.88 41.77 -18.42
CA THR A 3 3.09 40.98 -18.11
C THR A 3 3.20 40.56 -16.64
N LEU A 4 2.67 41.37 -15.69
CA LEU A 4 2.60 40.98 -14.27
C LEU A 4 1.62 39.83 -14.02
N LEU A 5 0.50 39.76 -14.75
CA LEU A 5 -0.46 38.66 -14.66
C LEU A 5 0.10 37.33 -15.21
N THR A 6 1.06 37.37 -16.12
CA THR A 6 1.65 36.15 -16.71
C THR A 6 2.69 35.52 -15.77
N MET A 7 3.39 36.34 -14.97
CA MET A 7 4.37 35.86 -13.99
C MET A 7 3.72 35.21 -12.75
N MET A 8 2.50 35.61 -12.40
CA MET A 8 1.75 35.07 -11.26
C MET A 8 1.09 33.71 -11.54
N ALA A 9 0.95 33.32 -12.82
CA ALA A 9 0.43 32.01 -13.21
C ALA A 9 1.47 30.89 -13.15
N ILE A 10 2.77 31.23 -13.22
CA ILE A 10 3.87 30.25 -13.23
C ILE A 10 4.27 29.85 -11.78
N THR A 11 4.03 30.71 -10.79
CA THR A 11 4.32 30.41 -9.38
C THR A 11 3.30 29.50 -8.68
N LEU A 12 2.15 29.20 -9.32
CA LEU A 12 1.13 28.30 -8.77
C LEU A 12 1.39 26.80 -9.05
N LEU A 13 2.46 26.45 -9.78
CA LEU A 13 2.81 25.07 -10.10
C LEU A 13 3.87 24.46 -9.15
N ALA A 14 4.36 25.20 -8.16
CA ALA A 14 5.39 24.75 -7.22
C ALA A 14 4.84 24.00 -5.98
N GLY A 15 3.69 23.34 -6.11
CA GLY A 15 2.93 22.81 -4.95
C GLY A 15 2.69 21.30 -4.91
N CYS A 16 3.19 20.51 -5.86
CA CYS A 16 3.10 19.04 -5.77
C CYS A 16 4.40 18.49 -5.17
N SER A 17 4.58 18.60 -3.85
CA SER A 17 5.60 17.79 -3.18
C SER A 17 5.05 16.37 -3.03
N ASP A 18 5.52 15.45 -3.86
CA ASP A 18 5.34 14.02 -3.60
C ASP A 18 5.96 13.66 -2.23
N MET A 19 5.33 12.71 -1.54
CA MET A 19 5.80 12.20 -0.25
C MET A 19 7.19 11.59 -0.41
N ARG A 20 8.09 11.88 0.54
CA ARG A 20 9.48 11.39 0.54
C ARG A 20 9.76 10.63 1.82
N ILE A 21 10.41 9.47 1.72
CA ILE A 21 10.56 8.56 2.85
C ILE A 21 11.39 9.20 3.98
N GLU A 22 12.34 10.07 3.64
CA GLU A 22 13.23 10.73 4.61
C GLU A 22 12.49 11.64 5.59
N GLN A 23 11.29 12.10 5.24
CA GLN A 23 10.46 12.96 6.10
C GLN A 23 9.99 12.21 7.36
N PHE A 24 10.01 10.88 7.36
CA PHE A 24 9.50 10.05 8.45
C PHE A 24 10.59 9.50 9.38
N ARG A 25 11.87 9.86 9.19
CA ARG A 25 13.00 9.29 9.98
C ARG A 25 12.80 9.35 11.50
N ASP A 26 12.25 10.44 11.99
CA ASP A 26 12.02 10.66 13.42
C ASP A 26 10.61 10.28 13.88
N ALA A 27 9.74 9.85 12.96
CA ALA A 27 8.38 9.44 13.28
C ALA A 27 8.38 8.14 14.10
N ARG A 28 7.33 8.00 14.92
CA ARG A 28 7.10 6.84 15.80
C ARG A 28 5.62 6.46 15.73
N PRO A 29 5.27 5.18 15.97
CA PRO A 29 6.15 4.04 16.26
C PRO A 29 6.97 3.60 15.03
N GLN A 30 8.03 2.80 15.22
CA GLN A 30 8.80 2.30 14.07
C GLN A 30 8.03 1.17 13.38
N LEU A 31 7.85 1.24 12.06
CA LEU A 31 7.23 0.18 11.28
C LEU A 31 8.29 -0.86 10.89
N ARG A 32 8.05 -2.11 11.27
CA ARG A 32 8.80 -3.30 10.82
C ARG A 32 7.81 -4.36 10.36
N LEU A 33 7.90 -4.77 9.09
CA LEU A 33 6.92 -5.67 8.49
C LEU A 33 6.85 -7.01 9.21
N GLU A 34 7.99 -7.60 9.53
CA GLU A 34 8.13 -8.86 10.25
C GLU A 34 7.64 -8.83 11.70
N GLN A 35 7.37 -7.65 12.26
CA GLN A 35 6.75 -7.53 13.58
C GLN A 35 5.25 -7.26 13.45
N TYR A 36 4.89 -6.37 12.53
CA TYR A 36 3.50 -5.97 12.33
C TYR A 36 2.68 -7.12 11.73
N PHE A 37 3.20 -7.80 10.73
CA PHE A 37 2.48 -8.85 10.03
C PHE A 37 2.80 -10.27 10.53
N ASP A 38 3.58 -10.44 11.60
CA ASP A 38 3.70 -11.76 12.24
C ASP A 38 2.41 -12.10 13.01
N GLY A 39 1.77 -13.19 12.61
CA GLY A 39 0.43 -13.60 13.03
C GLY A 39 -0.69 -13.08 12.13
N ARG A 40 -1.92 -13.13 12.66
CA ARG A 40 -3.13 -12.75 11.91
C ARG A 40 -3.32 -11.24 11.87
N VAL A 41 -3.58 -10.71 10.69
CA VAL A 41 -3.92 -9.31 10.42
C VAL A 41 -5.18 -9.26 9.55
N LEU A 42 -6.05 -8.30 9.81
CA LEU A 42 -7.23 -8.04 9.01
C LEU A 42 -7.08 -6.71 8.29
N ALA A 43 -7.61 -6.61 7.07
CA ALA A 43 -7.62 -5.37 6.32
C ALA A 43 -8.98 -5.09 5.68
N TRP A 44 -9.34 -3.83 5.61
CA TRP A 44 -10.52 -3.35 4.89
C TRP A 44 -10.11 -2.22 3.99
N GLY A 45 -10.62 -2.23 2.76
CA GLY A 45 -10.25 -1.23 1.78
C GLY A 45 -11.23 -1.10 0.63
N TRP A 46 -10.90 -0.17 -0.25
CA TRP A 46 -11.58 0.06 -1.49
C TRP A 46 -10.61 0.46 -2.58
N PHE A 47 -11.00 0.16 -3.82
CA PHE A 47 -10.39 0.69 -5.02
C PHE A 47 -11.29 1.79 -5.59
N GLU A 48 -10.71 2.95 -5.83
CA GLU A 48 -11.33 4.07 -6.54
C GLU A 48 -10.61 4.31 -7.87
N ASP A 49 -11.37 4.63 -8.91
CA ASP A 49 -10.76 4.98 -10.18
C ASP A 49 -10.23 6.42 -10.17
N ARG A 50 -9.52 6.80 -11.24
CA ARG A 50 -8.99 8.16 -11.42
C ARG A 50 -10.05 9.28 -11.46
N PHE A 51 -11.33 8.95 -11.49
CA PHE A 51 -12.44 9.90 -11.44
C PHE A 51 -13.05 10.01 -10.02
N GLY A 52 -12.46 9.32 -9.04
CA GLY A 52 -12.94 9.29 -7.65
C GLY A 52 -14.16 8.39 -7.45
N GLN A 53 -14.50 7.54 -8.43
CA GLN A 53 -15.60 6.60 -8.27
C GLN A 53 -15.10 5.34 -7.57
N VAL A 54 -15.70 5.02 -6.43
CA VAL A 54 -15.46 3.72 -5.76
C VAL A 54 -15.97 2.62 -6.67
N ARG A 55 -15.04 1.77 -7.14
CA ARG A 55 -15.35 0.66 -8.04
C ARG A 55 -15.54 -0.65 -7.30
N ARG A 56 -14.80 -0.86 -6.21
CA ARG A 56 -14.81 -2.13 -5.47
C ARG A 56 -14.41 -1.91 -4.02
N GLN A 57 -15.10 -2.56 -3.10
CA GLN A 57 -14.68 -2.68 -1.71
C GLN A 57 -14.19 -4.10 -1.45
N PHE A 58 -13.28 -4.26 -0.50
CA PHE A 58 -12.72 -5.56 -0.18
C PHE A 58 -12.33 -5.67 1.29
N PHE A 59 -12.29 -6.92 1.74
CA PHE A 59 -11.78 -7.36 3.02
C PHE A 59 -10.66 -8.36 2.76
N VAL A 60 -9.62 -8.34 3.60
CA VAL A 60 -8.49 -9.26 3.50
C VAL A 60 -8.22 -9.87 4.86
N GLU A 61 -8.10 -11.18 4.88
CA GLU A 61 -7.51 -11.92 6.01
C GLU A 61 -6.08 -12.27 5.64
N ILE A 62 -5.13 -11.90 6.50
CA ILE A 62 -3.72 -12.09 6.25
C ILE A 62 -3.18 -12.96 7.39
N ASP A 63 -2.68 -14.14 7.04
CA ASP A 63 -1.95 -14.99 7.96
C ASP A 63 -0.46 -14.87 7.65
N GLY A 64 0.27 -14.15 8.50
CA GLY A 64 1.69 -13.94 8.34
C GLY A 64 2.54 -14.83 9.24
N GLN A 65 3.68 -15.25 8.71
CA GLN A 65 4.65 -16.10 9.39
C GLN A 65 6.07 -15.57 9.18
N TRP A 66 6.75 -15.19 10.26
CA TRP A 66 8.16 -14.83 10.24
C TRP A 66 9.02 -16.00 10.73
N ASP A 67 9.97 -16.45 9.90
CA ASP A 67 10.87 -17.58 10.26
C ASP A 67 12.25 -17.13 10.77
N GLY A 68 12.48 -15.82 10.90
CA GLY A 68 13.79 -15.24 11.22
C GLY A 68 14.58 -14.75 10.00
N ARG A 69 14.14 -15.07 8.78
CA ARG A 69 14.76 -14.67 7.51
C ARG A 69 13.75 -14.15 6.50
N GLU A 70 12.65 -14.84 6.30
CA GLU A 70 11.58 -14.50 5.37
C GLU A 70 10.24 -14.36 6.12
N LEU A 71 9.46 -13.37 5.70
CA LEU A 71 8.09 -13.15 6.11
C LEU A 71 7.20 -13.66 4.98
N VAL A 72 6.40 -14.68 5.26
CA VAL A 72 5.38 -15.18 4.34
C VAL A 72 4.04 -14.58 4.75
N LEU A 73 3.33 -13.93 3.83
CA LEU A 73 1.97 -13.43 4.05
C LEU A 73 1.01 -14.17 3.13
N ASP A 74 0.09 -14.92 3.71
CA ASP A 74 -0.99 -15.57 3.00
C ASP A 74 -2.25 -14.70 3.08
N GLU A 75 -2.56 -14.01 1.99
CA GLU A 75 -3.62 -13.01 1.89
C GLU A 75 -4.84 -13.59 1.19
N ALA A 76 -5.97 -13.70 1.90
CA ALA A 76 -7.26 -14.12 1.38
C ALA A 76 -8.19 -12.91 1.20
N PHE A 77 -8.52 -12.58 -0.04
CA PHE A 77 -9.36 -11.44 -0.41
C PHE A 77 -10.82 -11.85 -0.58
N SER A 78 -11.71 -11.03 -0.03
CA SER A 78 -13.15 -11.10 -0.26
C SER A 78 -13.63 -9.76 -0.81
N TYR A 79 -14.23 -9.76 -1.99
CA TYR A 79 -14.69 -8.55 -2.66
C TYR A 79 -16.20 -8.34 -2.50
N SER A 80 -16.64 -7.08 -2.57
CA SER A 80 -18.05 -6.69 -2.41
C SER A 80 -18.99 -7.25 -3.49
N ASP A 81 -18.46 -7.71 -4.61
CA ASP A 81 -19.20 -8.36 -5.71
C ASP A 81 -19.25 -9.89 -5.58
N GLY A 82 -18.67 -10.45 -4.51
CA GLY A 82 -18.70 -11.88 -4.20
C GLY A 82 -17.54 -12.69 -4.79
N GLU A 83 -16.65 -12.09 -5.58
CA GLU A 83 -15.42 -12.80 -5.97
C GLU A 83 -14.45 -12.90 -4.78
N THR A 84 -13.54 -13.86 -4.88
CA THR A 84 -12.42 -14.05 -3.96
C THR A 84 -11.11 -14.15 -4.74
N ASP A 85 -10.02 -13.78 -4.07
CA ASP A 85 -8.67 -13.93 -4.61
C ASP A 85 -7.74 -14.35 -3.47
N ARG A 86 -6.57 -14.89 -3.81
CA ARG A 86 -5.55 -15.27 -2.84
C ARG A 86 -4.17 -14.90 -3.34
N ARG A 87 -3.38 -14.26 -2.49
CA ARG A 87 -2.00 -13.89 -2.80
C ARG A 87 -1.06 -14.33 -1.70
N VAL A 88 0.05 -14.95 -2.07
CA VAL A 88 1.08 -15.34 -1.11
C VAL A 88 2.33 -14.52 -1.37
N TRP A 89 2.62 -13.57 -0.48
CA TRP A 89 3.86 -12.81 -0.51
C TRP A 89 4.95 -13.53 0.24
N ILE A 90 6.16 -13.48 -0.32
CA ILE A 90 7.40 -13.82 0.37
C ILE A 90 8.25 -12.56 0.40
N ILE A 91 8.49 -12.05 1.60
CA ILE A 91 9.16 -10.78 1.87
C ILE A 91 10.45 -11.03 2.65
N THR A 92 11.54 -10.43 2.20
CA THR A 92 12.86 -10.56 2.83
C THR A 92 13.42 -9.17 3.13
N PRO A 93 13.95 -8.91 4.33
CA PRO A 93 14.70 -7.70 4.60
C PRO A 93 15.91 -7.60 3.68
N ASP A 94 16.15 -6.44 3.06
CA ASP A 94 17.25 -6.27 2.09
C ASP A 94 18.58 -5.85 2.74
N GLY A 95 18.60 -5.68 4.07
CA GLY A 95 19.77 -5.30 4.87
C GLY A 95 20.08 -3.79 4.87
N ALA A 96 19.42 -2.99 4.03
CA ALA A 96 19.63 -1.54 3.92
C ALA A 96 18.50 -0.72 4.59
N GLY A 97 17.67 -1.36 5.40
CA GLY A 97 16.46 -0.76 5.96
C GLY A 97 15.29 -0.78 4.98
N GLY A 98 15.34 -1.58 3.92
CA GLY A 98 14.24 -1.88 3.03
C GLY A 98 13.89 -3.36 3.04
N TYR A 99 13.03 -3.72 2.11
CA TYR A 99 12.55 -5.07 1.91
C TYR A 99 12.46 -5.35 0.41
N SER A 100 12.60 -6.63 0.07
CA SER A 100 12.26 -7.17 -1.24
C SER A 100 11.12 -8.14 -1.12
N GLY A 101 10.20 -8.15 -2.08
CA GLY A 101 9.06 -9.06 -2.08
C GLY A 101 8.81 -9.73 -3.42
N ARG A 102 8.22 -10.92 -3.36
CA ARG A 102 7.77 -11.69 -4.52
C ARG A 102 6.43 -12.37 -4.23
N ALA A 103 5.58 -12.47 -5.24
CA ALA A 103 4.37 -13.27 -5.27
C ALA A 103 4.13 -13.73 -6.72
N GLU A 104 3.17 -14.63 -6.94
CA GLU A 104 2.92 -15.26 -8.24
C GLU A 104 2.57 -14.26 -9.35
N ASP A 105 1.79 -13.24 -9.03
CA ASP A 105 1.29 -12.21 -9.96
C ASP A 105 2.18 -10.97 -10.04
N ILE A 106 3.33 -11.00 -9.36
CA ILE A 106 4.29 -9.89 -9.30
C ILE A 106 5.38 -10.07 -10.35
N VAL A 107 5.53 -9.05 -11.18
CA VAL A 107 6.51 -9.04 -12.26
C VAL A 107 7.86 -8.59 -11.72
N GLY A 108 8.74 -9.57 -11.47
CA GLY A 108 10.08 -9.36 -10.94
C GLY A 108 10.09 -9.33 -9.42
N THR A 109 10.63 -8.26 -8.83
CA THR A 109 10.79 -8.14 -7.37
C THR A 109 10.27 -6.79 -6.93
N ALA A 110 9.34 -6.80 -5.97
CA ALA A 110 8.91 -5.61 -5.26
C ALA A 110 10.04 -5.06 -4.39
N ARG A 111 10.12 -3.75 -4.24
CA ARG A 111 11.16 -3.06 -3.47
C ARG A 111 10.56 -2.03 -2.56
N SER A 112 11.19 -1.82 -1.42
CA SER A 112 10.74 -0.80 -0.48
C SER A 112 11.84 0.10 0.05
N GLU A 113 11.41 1.26 0.52
CA GLU A 113 12.18 2.17 1.37
C GLU A 113 11.41 2.33 2.69
N THR A 114 12.10 2.37 3.83
CA THR A 114 11.46 2.59 5.14
C THR A 114 12.14 3.69 5.95
N ALA A 115 11.34 4.40 6.75
CA ALA A 115 11.84 5.36 7.73
C ALA A 115 10.78 5.60 8.81
N GLY A 116 11.19 5.48 10.08
CA GLY A 116 10.28 5.65 11.22
C GLY A 116 9.02 4.80 11.08
N ASN A 117 7.85 5.43 11.03
CA ASN A 117 6.56 4.76 10.93
C ASN A 117 6.09 4.51 9.48
N ALA A 118 6.91 4.84 8.49
CA ALA A 118 6.53 4.81 7.09
C ALA A 118 7.29 3.75 6.29
N LEU A 119 6.60 3.20 5.29
CA LEU A 119 7.18 2.33 4.28
C LEU A 119 6.60 2.70 2.93
N ASN A 120 7.46 2.83 1.92
CA ASN A 120 7.05 2.98 0.53
C ASN A 120 7.37 1.70 -0.24
N TRP A 121 6.35 1.05 -0.82
CA TRP A 121 6.45 -0.24 -1.49
C TRP A 121 6.12 -0.08 -2.98
N ARG A 122 7.06 -0.45 -3.86
CA ARG A 122 6.90 -0.29 -5.31
C ARG A 122 7.04 -1.63 -6.02
N TYR A 123 6.10 -1.93 -6.91
CA TYR A 123 6.07 -3.18 -7.66
C TYR A 123 5.27 -3.07 -8.95
N ARG A 124 5.34 -4.13 -9.76
CA ARG A 124 4.51 -4.31 -10.96
C ARG A 124 3.76 -5.61 -10.86
N MET A 125 2.53 -5.61 -11.35
CA MET A 125 1.60 -6.73 -11.23
C MET A 125 0.84 -6.89 -12.54
N ASP A 126 0.52 -8.14 -12.89
CA ASP A 126 -0.39 -8.46 -13.99
C ASP A 126 -1.83 -8.61 -13.45
N LEU A 127 -2.50 -7.47 -13.30
CA LEU A 127 -3.85 -7.36 -12.72
C LEU A 127 -4.91 -7.87 -13.70
N LYS A 128 -5.79 -8.77 -13.25
CA LYS A 128 -6.97 -9.19 -14.02
C LYS A 128 -8.00 -8.05 -14.06
N VAL A 129 -8.43 -7.67 -15.27
CA VAL A 129 -9.44 -6.64 -15.52
C VAL A 129 -10.43 -7.19 -16.55
N GLY A 130 -11.59 -7.64 -16.07
CA GLY A 130 -12.53 -8.41 -16.89
C GLY A 130 -11.86 -9.69 -17.43
N ASP A 131 -11.88 -9.85 -18.75
CA ASP A 131 -11.27 -11.00 -19.44
C ASP A 131 -9.80 -10.78 -19.86
N SER A 132 -9.19 -9.65 -19.50
CA SER A 132 -7.81 -9.30 -19.87
C SER A 132 -6.91 -9.16 -18.65
N HIS A 133 -5.59 -9.25 -18.86
CA HIS A 133 -4.59 -8.90 -17.85
C HIS A 133 -3.89 -7.60 -18.20
N TRP A 134 -3.83 -6.68 -17.25
CA TRP A 134 -3.15 -5.40 -17.37
C TRP A 134 -1.91 -5.40 -16.50
N ARG A 135 -0.75 -5.21 -17.13
CA ARG A 135 0.45 -4.86 -16.38
C ARG A 135 0.36 -3.44 -15.85
N VAL A 136 0.31 -3.32 -14.53
CA VAL A 136 0.21 -2.05 -13.80
C VAL A 136 1.37 -1.90 -12.83
N SER A 137 1.69 -0.66 -12.48
CA SER A 137 2.66 -0.31 -11.45
C SER A 137 1.92 0.19 -10.21
N PHE A 138 2.34 -0.32 -9.06
CA PHE A 138 1.88 0.07 -7.74
C PHE A 138 2.95 0.88 -7.02
N ASP A 139 2.53 1.94 -6.33
CA ASP A 139 3.33 2.79 -5.46
C ASP A 139 2.56 2.99 -4.15
N ASP A 140 2.87 2.17 -3.16
CA ASP A 140 2.13 2.07 -1.92
C ASP A 140 2.84 2.79 -0.80
N TRP A 141 2.09 3.53 -0.02
CA TRP A 141 2.56 4.18 1.19
C TRP A 141 1.84 3.63 2.39
N MET A 142 2.59 2.98 3.27
CA MET A 142 2.12 2.46 4.53
C MET A 142 2.57 3.38 5.68
N LEU A 143 1.64 3.74 6.56
CA LEU A 143 1.87 4.64 7.69
C LEU A 143 1.29 4.04 8.98
N LEU A 144 2.17 3.58 9.86
CA LEU A 144 1.78 3.01 11.15
C LEU A 144 1.36 4.11 12.12
N GLN A 145 0.13 4.02 12.62
CA GLN A 145 -0.40 4.92 13.64
C GLN A 145 0.00 4.42 15.04
N GLY A 146 0.02 5.34 16.01
CA GLY A 146 0.45 5.05 17.38
C GLY A 146 -0.43 4.05 18.12
N ASP A 147 -1.63 3.81 17.63
CA ASP A 147 -2.60 2.87 18.18
C ASP A 147 -2.59 1.51 17.46
N GLY A 148 -1.65 1.26 16.54
CA GLY A 148 -1.49 -0.02 15.84
C GLY A 148 -2.29 -0.16 14.54
N VAL A 149 -3.07 0.85 14.15
CA VAL A 149 -3.69 0.89 12.82
C VAL A 149 -2.59 1.18 11.79
N LEU A 150 -2.46 0.35 10.76
CA LEU A 150 -1.56 0.62 9.64
C LEU A 150 -2.41 1.13 8.47
N LEU A 151 -2.21 2.38 8.07
CA LEU A 151 -2.88 2.94 6.90
C LEU A 151 -2.07 2.61 5.65
N ASN A 152 -2.73 2.32 4.53
CA ASN A 152 -2.11 2.18 3.23
C ASN A 152 -2.88 2.94 2.15
N ARG A 153 -2.12 3.66 1.32
CA ARG A 153 -2.59 4.18 0.05
C ARG A 153 -1.65 3.71 -1.06
N ALA A 154 -2.20 3.04 -2.06
CA ALA A 154 -1.49 2.61 -3.25
C ALA A 154 -1.98 3.34 -4.49
N ARG A 155 -1.06 4.02 -5.18
CA ARG A 155 -1.35 4.59 -6.51
C ARG A 155 -1.13 3.51 -7.57
N VAL A 156 -2.15 3.26 -8.38
CA VAL A 156 -2.09 2.29 -9.48
C VAL A 156 -1.95 3.05 -10.80
N SER A 157 -0.92 2.72 -11.58
CA SER A 157 -0.65 3.37 -12.86
C SER A 157 -0.39 2.38 -13.98
N LYS A 158 -0.71 2.79 -15.21
CA LYS A 158 -0.42 2.05 -16.44
C LYS A 158 0.26 2.99 -17.42
N TRP A 159 1.45 2.64 -17.89
CA TRP A 159 2.27 3.49 -18.78
C TRP A 159 2.48 4.91 -18.24
N GLY A 160 2.63 5.06 -16.92
CA GLY A 160 2.82 6.35 -16.24
C GLY A 160 1.54 7.15 -16.02
N LEU A 161 0.38 6.69 -16.49
CA LEU A 161 -0.91 7.32 -16.24
C LEU A 161 -1.62 6.64 -15.07
N THR A 162 -2.03 7.40 -14.07
CA THR A 162 -2.83 6.90 -12.94
C THR A 162 -4.16 6.37 -13.45
N VAL A 163 -4.49 5.14 -13.06
CA VAL A 163 -5.76 4.48 -13.38
C VAL A 163 -6.70 4.45 -12.17
N GLY A 164 -6.15 4.48 -10.95
CA GLY A 164 -6.90 4.54 -9.71
C GLY A 164 -6.01 4.47 -8.49
N GLU A 165 -6.63 4.40 -7.32
CA GLU A 165 -5.98 4.24 -6.03
C GLU A 165 -6.63 3.11 -5.24
N VAL A 166 -5.82 2.33 -4.53
CA VAL A 166 -6.29 1.43 -3.48
C VAL A 166 -6.06 2.12 -2.15
N ASN A 167 -7.09 2.20 -1.32
CA ASN A 167 -6.98 2.69 0.04
C ASN A 167 -7.43 1.57 0.97
N LEU A 168 -6.63 1.26 1.98
CA LEU A 168 -6.95 0.26 2.98
C LEU A 168 -6.30 0.58 4.32
N PHE A 169 -6.81 -0.04 5.37
CA PHE A 169 -6.13 -0.08 6.65
C PHE A 169 -6.02 -1.51 7.13
N PHE A 170 -4.99 -1.77 7.93
CA PHE A 170 -4.76 -3.04 8.58
C PHE A 170 -4.93 -2.90 10.09
N LEU A 171 -5.37 -3.98 10.73
CA LEU A 171 -5.53 -4.07 12.18
C LEU A 171 -5.32 -5.50 12.66
N LYS A 172 -4.69 -5.67 13.83
CA LYS A 172 -4.63 -6.98 14.48
C LYS A 172 -5.98 -7.31 15.13
N PRO A 173 -6.48 -8.56 15.07
CA PRO A 173 -7.79 -8.94 15.62
C PRO A 173 -8.00 -8.58 17.10
N GLY A 174 -6.95 -8.66 17.92
CA GLY A 174 -6.99 -8.27 19.34
C GLY A 174 -7.39 -6.80 19.53
N ASP A 175 -6.95 -5.92 18.62
CA ASP A 175 -7.33 -4.50 18.62
C ASP A 175 -8.71 -4.27 18.00
N ALA A 176 -9.11 -5.07 17.01
CA ALA A 176 -10.39 -4.93 16.31
C ALA A 176 -11.59 -5.21 17.23
N ALA A 177 -11.52 -6.25 18.06
CA ALA A 177 -12.63 -6.65 18.93
C ALA A 177 -12.96 -5.62 20.03
N GLU A 178 -11.98 -4.84 20.48
CA GLU A 178 -12.19 -3.78 21.49
C GLU A 178 -12.66 -2.47 20.87
N ARG A 179 -12.31 -2.20 19.61
CA ARG A 179 -12.46 -0.88 18.97
C ARG A 179 -13.62 -0.75 18.00
N ILE A 180 -14.18 -1.86 17.52
CA ILE A 180 -15.43 -1.85 16.73
C ILE A 180 -16.62 -1.87 17.72
N ARG A 181 -16.78 -0.79 18.47
CA ARG A 181 -18.03 -0.47 19.17
C ARG A 181 -18.54 0.84 18.57
N PHE A 182 -19.69 0.78 17.91
CA PHE A 182 -20.44 1.97 17.48
C PHE A 182 -21.12 2.63 18.68
#